data_AF-A0A7V5S8N9-F1
#
_entry.id   AF-A0A7V5S8N9-F1
#
_cell.length_a   1.000
_cell.length_b   1.000
_cell.length_c   1.000
_cell.angle_alpha   90.00
_cell.angle_beta   90.00
_cell.angle_gamma   90.00
#
_symmetry.space_group_name_H-M   'P 1'
#
loop_
_entity.id
_entity.type
_entity.pdbx_description
1 polymer ?
#
loop_
_entity_poly.entity_id
_entity_poly.type
_entity_poly.pdbx_seq_one_letter_code
_entity_poly.pdbx_strand_id
1 'polypeptide(L)'
;MIVVQDEPDPPDETLLGLYEGVPLTERSVFSDQIRPDIIYIFQKNIESVAQGDPNEIRRQVRITVIHEIGHYFGLDEAQLAALEDESDASAQ
;
A
#
# COMPACT_ATOMS: atom_id res chain seq x y z
N MET A 1 10.54 -0.71 3.49
CA MET A 1 10.35 -1.89 4.35
C MET A 1 8.85 -2.16 4.43
N ILE A 2 8.38 -3.40 4.31
CA ILE A 2 6.96 -3.72 4.53
C ILE A 2 6.79 -4.23 5.96
N VAL A 3 5.80 -3.70 6.67
CA VAL A 3 5.44 -4.11 8.04
C VAL A 3 3.96 -4.46 8.05
N VAL A 4 3.64 -5.64 8.59
CA VAL A 4 2.26 -6.06 8.82
C VAL A 4 1.89 -5.73 10.25
N GLN A 5 0.77 -5.04 10.43
CA GLN A 5 0.18 -4.75 11.74
C GLN A 5 -1.26 -5.26 11.78
N ASP A 6 -1.79 -5.47 12.97
CA ASP A 6 -3.18 -5.84 13.14
C ASP A 6 -4.12 -4.72 12.69
N GLU A 7 -3.90 -3.50 13.18
CA GLU A 7 -4.75 -2.32 13.02
C GLU A 7 -3.91 -1.03 13.12
N PRO A 8 -4.35 0.10 12.54
CA PRO A 8 -3.66 1.39 12.67
C PRO A 8 -3.86 2.04 14.05
N ASP A 9 -2.95 2.95 14.41
CA ASP A 9 -3.05 3.81 15.60
C ASP A 9 -2.93 5.30 15.18
N PRO A 10 -4.00 6.10 15.29
CA PRO A 10 -5.31 5.76 15.84
C PRO A 10 -6.11 4.79 14.95
N PRO A 11 -7.12 4.08 15.52
CA PRO A 11 -7.95 3.15 14.76
C PRO A 11 -8.70 3.83 13.60
N ASP A 12 -8.62 3.20 12.43
CA ASP A 12 -9.34 3.55 11.20
C ASP A 12 -9.63 2.24 10.46
N GLU A 13 -10.90 1.88 10.32
CA GLU A 13 -11.32 0.62 9.68
C GLU A 13 -11.18 0.64 8.15
N THR A 14 -11.02 1.84 7.56
CA THR A 14 -10.96 2.03 6.10
C THR A 14 -9.53 2.05 5.57
N LEU A 15 -8.55 2.25 6.45
CA LEU A 15 -7.13 2.30 6.09
C LEU A 15 -6.57 0.88 5.92
N LEU A 16 -6.27 0.47 4.69
CA LEU A 16 -5.75 -0.88 4.39
C LEU A 16 -4.22 -0.93 4.37
N GLY A 17 -3.59 0.19 4.02
CA GLY A 17 -2.15 0.36 4.03
C GLY A 17 -1.79 1.82 4.26
N LEU A 18 -0.51 2.06 4.57
CA LEU A 18 0.01 3.41 4.78
C LEU A 18 1.49 3.45 4.42
N TYR A 19 1.85 4.32 3.48
CA TYR A 19 3.21 4.75 3.27
C TYR A 19 3.63 5.80 4.33
N GLU A 20 4.62 5.47 5.15
CA GLU A 20 5.31 6.40 6.04
C GLU A 20 6.74 6.67 5.53
N GLY A 21 6.96 7.88 5.04
CA GLY A 21 8.24 8.32 4.51
C GLY A 21 8.12 9.64 3.77
N VAL A 22 9.22 10.10 3.20
CA VAL A 22 9.19 11.23 2.24
C VAL A 22 9.18 10.63 0.85
N PRO A 23 8.16 10.91 0.01
CA PRO A 23 8.12 10.43 -1.38
C PRO A 23 9.43 10.74 -2.11
N LEU A 24 9.86 9.86 -3.01
CA LEU A 24 11.11 10.05 -3.76
C LEU A 24 11.14 11.37 -4.55
N THR A 25 9.98 11.83 -5.01
CA THR A 25 9.79 13.09 -5.74
C THR A 25 10.10 14.33 -4.90
N GLU A 26 9.98 14.24 -3.57
CA GLU A 26 10.16 15.35 -2.63
C GLU A 26 11.46 15.25 -1.82
N ARG A 27 12.23 14.17 -2.03
CA ARG A 27 13.47 13.90 -1.30
C ARG A 27 14.58 14.85 -1.77
N SER A 28 15.02 15.74 -0.90
CA SER A 28 16.15 16.65 -1.14
C SER A 28 17.49 15.96 -0.83
N VAL A 29 18.53 16.20 -1.64
CA VAL A 29 19.90 15.75 -1.32
C VAL A 29 20.47 16.37 -0.04
N PHE A 30 19.80 17.38 0.51
CA PHE A 30 20.16 18.04 1.77
C PHE A 30 19.29 17.62 2.97
N SER A 31 18.33 16.69 2.80
CA SER A 31 17.51 16.24 3.91
C SER A 31 18.23 15.18 4.74
N ASP A 32 18.48 15.47 6.02
CA ASP A 32 19.04 14.55 7.03
C ASP A 32 18.05 13.42 7.43
N GLN A 33 17.13 13.03 6.55
CA GLN A 33 16.12 12.01 6.84
C GLN A 33 16.71 10.61 6.68
N ILE A 34 17.14 10.07 7.82
CA ILE A 34 17.64 8.69 8.00
C ILE A 34 16.48 7.72 8.30
N ARG A 35 15.22 8.20 8.33
CA ARG A 35 14.08 7.30 8.59
C ARG A 35 13.84 6.43 7.36
N PRO A 36 13.84 5.09 7.51
CA PRO A 36 13.56 4.20 6.40
C PRO A 36 12.11 4.39 5.96
N ASP A 37 11.84 4.28 4.67
CA ASP A 37 10.48 4.27 4.17
C ASP A 37 9.79 2.97 4.59
N ILE A 38 8.61 3.09 5.17
CA ILE A 38 7.82 1.96 5.67
C ILE A 38 6.47 1.94 4.94
N ILE A 39 6.07 0.77 4.47
CA ILE A 39 4.71 0.50 4.01
C ILE A 39 4.08 -0.39 5.08
N TYR A 40 3.10 0.16 5.78
CA TYR A 40 2.26 -0.58 6.71
C TYR A 40 1.13 -1.26 5.94
N ILE A 41 0.81 -2.49 6.32
CA ILE A 41 -0.34 -3.25 5.84
C ILE A 41 -1.15 -3.68 7.06
N PHE A 42 -2.43 -3.32 7.09
CA PHE A 42 -3.32 -3.55 8.24
C PHE A 42 -4.15 -4.80 8.03
N GLN A 43 -3.71 -5.91 8.62
CA GLN A 43 -4.23 -7.25 8.37
C GLN A 43 -5.71 -7.37 8.70
N LYS A 44 -6.17 -6.91 9.89
CA LYS A 44 -7.58 -7.07 10.28
C LYS A 44 -8.51 -6.26 9.39
N ASN A 45 -8.06 -5.09 8.94
CA ASN A 45 -8.84 -4.24 8.04
C ASN A 45 -9.01 -4.91 6.68
N ILE A 46 -7.94 -5.48 6.12
CA ILE A 46 -8.00 -6.25 4.87
C ILE A 46 -8.88 -7.49 5.03
N GLU A 47 -8.72 -8.26 6.11
CA GLU A 47 -9.55 -9.44 6.40
C GLU A 47 -11.04 -9.06 6.54
N SER A 48 -11.34 -7.92 7.14
CA SER A 48 -12.69 -7.37 7.27
C SER A 48 -13.30 -7.03 5.90
N VAL A 49 -12.57 -6.28 5.06
CA VAL A 49 -13.00 -5.94 3.70
C VAL A 49 -13.20 -7.19 2.84
N ALA A 50 -12.29 -8.15 2.96
CA ALA A 50 -12.32 -9.41 2.24
C ALA A 50 -13.30 -10.44 2.82
N GLN A 51 -14.01 -10.11 3.92
CA GLN A 51 -14.95 -10.99 4.61
C GLN A 51 -14.36 -12.35 5.00
N GLY A 52 -13.05 -12.40 5.24
CA GLY A 52 -12.31 -13.62 5.54
C GLY A 52 -12.06 -14.58 4.37
N ASP A 53 -12.41 -14.22 3.12
CA ASP A 53 -12.10 -15.05 1.94
C ASP A 53 -10.59 -15.00 1.65
N PRO A 54 -9.85 -16.13 1.71
CA PRO A 54 -8.41 -16.14 1.45
C PRO A 54 -8.01 -15.66 0.05
N ASN A 55 -8.86 -15.82 -0.96
CA ASN A 55 -8.57 -15.33 -2.31
C ASN A 55 -8.73 -13.81 -2.39
N GLU A 56 -9.78 -13.27 -1.77
CA GLU A 56 -9.99 -11.83 -1.72
C GLU A 56 -8.95 -11.14 -0.83
N ILE A 57 -8.54 -11.75 0.29
CA ILE A 57 -7.44 -11.25 1.12
C ILE A 57 -6.17 -11.08 0.29
N ARG A 58 -5.79 -12.10 -0.50
CA ARG A 58 -4.60 -12.02 -1.38
C ARG A 58 -4.75 -10.91 -2.41
N ARG A 59 -5.94 -10.75 -3.00
CA ARG A 59 -6.24 -9.68 -3.95
C ARG A 59 -6.11 -8.30 -3.31
N GLN A 60 -6.72 -8.09 -2.15
CA GLN A 60 -6.67 -6.83 -1.41
C GLN A 60 -5.26 -6.46 -0.96
N VAL A 61 -4.48 -7.43 -0.45
CA VAL A 61 -3.06 -7.20 -0.12
C VAL A 61 -2.27 -6.77 -1.35
N ARG A 62 -2.45 -7.43 -2.50
CA ARG A 62 -1.75 -7.09 -3.74
C ARG A 62 -2.07 -5.67 -4.20
N ILE A 63 -3.35 -5.32 -4.29
CA ILE A 63 -3.85 -4.00 -4.68
C ILE A 63 -3.25 -2.93 -3.76
N THR A 64 -3.39 -3.12 -2.45
CA THR A 64 -2.89 -2.16 -1.44
C THR A 64 -1.37 -1.95 -1.57
N VAL A 65 -0.59 -3.04 -1.67
CA VAL A 65 0.87 -2.93 -1.80
C VAL A 65 1.28 -2.22 -3.09
N ILE A 66 0.62 -2.50 -4.22
CA ILE A 66 0.92 -1.85 -5.50
C ILE A 66 0.62 -0.35 -5.41
N HIS A 67 -0.52 0.04 -4.83
CA HIS A 67 -0.88 1.44 -4.61
C HIS A 67 0.17 2.18 -3.78
N GLU A 68 0.52 1.65 -2.60
CA GLU A 68 1.49 2.29 -1.71
C GLU A 68 2.90 2.39 -2.34
N ILE A 69 3.31 1.36 -3.09
CA ILE A 69 4.59 1.39 -3.84
C ILE A 69 4.53 2.40 -4.99
N GLY A 70 3.41 2.48 -5.71
CA GLY A 70 3.28 3.46 -6.80
C GLY A 70 3.34 4.89 -6.30
N HIS A 71 2.65 5.19 -5.19
CA HIS A 71 2.75 6.51 -4.55
C HIS A 71 4.18 6.82 -4.06
N TYR A 72 4.90 5.83 -3.54
CA TYR A 72 6.32 6.00 -3.21
C TYR A 72 7.16 6.45 -4.43
N PHE A 73 6.86 5.91 -5.62
CA PHE A 73 7.51 6.31 -6.87
C PHE A 73 6.92 7.59 -7.50
N GLY A 74 5.89 8.19 -6.89
CA GLY A 74 5.22 9.38 -7.40
C GLY A 74 4.27 9.11 -8.57
N LEU A 75 3.75 7.89 -8.70
CA LEU A 75 2.69 7.58 -9.65
C LEU A 75 1.36 8.18 -9.18
N ASP A 76 0.59 8.70 -10.14
CA ASP A 76 -0.78 9.13 -9.89
C ASP A 76 -1.79 7.97 -9.96
N GLU A 77 -3.03 8.25 -9.53
CA GLU A 77 -4.13 7.28 -9.52
C GLU A 77 -4.42 6.67 -10.92
N ALA A 78 -4.24 7.46 -11.99
CA ALA A 78 -4.51 6.97 -13.34
C ALA A 78 -3.42 6.00 -13.82
N GLN A 79 -2.17 6.26 -13.46
CA GLN A 79 -1.04 5.37 -13.73
C GLN A 79 -1.15 4.08 -12.90
N LEU A 80 -1.58 4.18 -11.66
CA LEU A 80 -1.85 3.03 -10.79
C LEU A 80 -2.97 2.16 -11.36
N ALA A 81 -4.12 2.75 -11.69
CA ALA A 81 -5.26 2.01 -12.26
C ALA A 81 -4.89 1.22 -13.53
N ALA A 82 -4.06 1.79 -14.40
CA ALA A 82 -3.57 1.09 -15.59
C ALA A 82 -2.71 -0.15 -15.25
N LEU A 83 -1.87 -0.06 -14.22
CA LEU A 83 -1.06 -1.19 -13.75
C LEU A 83 -1.92 -2.28 -13.13
N GLU A 84 -2.96 -1.90 -12.39
CA GLU A 84 -3.89 -2.87 -11.78
C GLU A 84 -4.69 -3.63 -12.84
N ASP A 85 -5.19 -2.93 -13.86
CA ASP A 85 -5.90 -3.53 -14.99
C ASP A 85 -5.00 -4.53 -15.76
N GLU A 86 -3.74 -4.18 -16.02
CA GLU A 86 -2.76 -5.11 -16.63
C GLU A 86 -2.45 -6.32 -15.74
N SER A 87 -2.46 -6.09 -14.43
CA SER A 87 -2.21 -7.12 -13.42
C SER A 87 -3.37 -8.13 -13.29
N ASP A 88 -4.60 -7.70 -13.54
CA ASP A 88 -5.79 -8.55 -13.57
C ASP A 88 -5.95 -9.26 -14.93
N ALA A 89 -5.48 -8.65 -16.02
CA ALA A 89 -5.43 -9.26 -17.35
C ALA A 89 -4.39 -10.39 -17.48
N SER A 90 -3.30 -10.31 -16.70
CA SER A 90 -2.22 -11.32 -16.70
C SER A 90 -2.47 -12.51 -15.73
N ALA A 91 -3.50 -12.42 -14.88
CA ALA A 91 -3.91 -13.48 -13.97
C ALA A 91 -5.02 -14.39 -14.54
N GLN A 92 -5.38 -14.21 -15.82
CA GLN A 92 -6.37 -15.00 -16.57
C GLN A 92 -5.74 -15.94 -17.60
#